data_AF-A0A495NVJ9-F1
#
_entry.id   AF-A0A495NVJ9-F1
#
_cell.length_a   1.000
_cell.length_b   1.000
_cell.length_c   1.000
_cell.angle_alpha   90.00
_cell.angle_beta   90.00
_cell.angle_gamma   90.00
#
_symmetry.space_group_name_H-M   'P 1'
#
loop_
_entity.id
_entity.type
_entity.pdbx_description
1 polymer ?
#
loop_
_entity_poly.entity_id
_entity_poly.type
_entity_poly.pdbx_seq_one_letter_code
_entity_poly.pdbx_strand_id
1 'polypeptide(L)'
;MEIIKFGYLKWKQLSYFNFILSTTLIIIISLLPIGFIFDYFNITEEEVGGIDADSYSTIGLILSAVVFAPLMETLFLQTLPIKLLQGLLKNKYELLIILFSSLLFSLMHFGYSYWYSLLTLPTGIILAKTYILFQERKESSFWTTTAIHSLRNLVAVVFILLEAL
;
A
#
# COMPACT_ATOMS: atom_id res chain seq x y z
N MET A 1 -24.24 -3.21 7.91
CA MET A 1 -23.30 -4.33 7.67
C MET A 1 -23.47 -4.95 6.28
N GLU A 2 -24.70 -5.09 5.75
CA GLU A 2 -24.94 -5.67 4.42
C GLU A 2 -24.35 -4.87 3.25
N ILE A 3 -24.38 -3.53 3.31
CA ILE A 3 -23.83 -2.66 2.26
C ILE A 3 -22.30 -2.85 2.11
N ILE A 4 -21.55 -2.91 3.21
CA ILE A 4 -20.10 -3.13 3.19
C ILE A 4 -19.78 -4.50 2.60
N LYS A 5 -20.52 -5.54 3.01
CA LYS A 5 -20.37 -6.89 2.47
C LYS A 5 -20.66 -6.93 0.97
N PHE A 6 -21.74 -6.26 0.53
CA PHE A 6 -22.08 -6.16 -0.88
C PHE A 6 -20.99 -5.44 -1.69
N GLY A 7 -20.49 -4.30 -1.19
CA GLY A 7 -19.40 -3.55 -1.80
C GLY A 7 -18.13 -4.40 -1.95
N TYR A 8 -17.73 -5.12 -0.91
CA TYR A 8 -16.60 -6.04 -0.96
C TYR A 8 -16.78 -7.16 -2.00
N LEU A 9 -17.98 -7.77 -2.04
CA LEU A 9 -18.29 -8.82 -3.02
C LEU A 9 -18.27 -8.33 -4.46
N LYS A 10 -18.67 -7.08 -4.70
CA LYS A 10 -18.58 -6.44 -6.02
C LYS A 10 -17.14 -6.09 -6.37
N TRP A 11 -16.41 -5.48 -5.44
CA TRP A 11 -15.00 -5.09 -5.63
C TRP A 11 -14.12 -6.27 -6.03
N LYS A 12 -14.24 -7.40 -5.34
CA LYS A 12 -13.42 -8.59 -5.64
C LYS A 12 -13.67 -9.20 -7.03
N GLN A 13 -14.81 -8.88 -7.66
CA GLN A 13 -15.22 -9.38 -8.97
C GLN A 13 -14.91 -8.39 -10.10
N LEU A 14 -14.31 -7.23 -9.80
CA LEU A 14 -13.94 -6.26 -10.83
C LEU A 14 -12.92 -6.84 -11.81
N SER A 15 -13.06 -6.45 -13.07
CA SER A 15 -12.04 -6.65 -14.10
C SER A 15 -10.71 -6.04 -13.65
N TYR A 16 -9.59 -6.60 -14.11
CA TYR A 16 -8.24 -6.21 -13.73
C TYR A 16 -8.00 -4.68 -13.65
N PHE A 17 -8.31 -3.95 -14.73
CA PHE A 17 -8.13 -2.50 -14.80
C PHE A 17 -8.96 -1.74 -13.73
N ASN A 18 -10.27 -1.99 -13.69
CA ASN A 18 -11.17 -1.39 -12.70
C ASN A 18 -10.79 -1.74 -11.26
N PHE A 19 -10.27 -2.95 -11.03
CA PHE A 19 -9.77 -3.36 -9.73
C PHE A 19 -8.57 -2.50 -9.31
N ILE A 20 -7.57 -2.31 -10.18
CA ILE A 20 -6.40 -1.47 -9.89
C ILE A 20 -6.82 -0.03 -9.55
N LEU A 21 -7.67 0.58 -10.38
CA LEU A 21 -8.12 1.96 -10.16
C LEU A 21 -8.91 2.10 -8.85
N SER A 22 -9.92 1.25 -8.65
CA SER A 22 -10.75 1.31 -7.44
C SER A 22 -9.93 1.03 -6.18
N THR A 23 -8.98 0.09 -6.22
CA THR A 23 -8.15 -0.23 -5.06
C THR A 23 -7.19 0.91 -4.73
N THR A 24 -6.63 1.57 -5.75
CA THR A 24 -5.79 2.77 -5.54
C THR A 24 -6.61 3.88 -4.88
N LEU A 25 -7.86 4.12 -5.33
CA LEU A 25 -8.76 5.07 -4.71
C LEU A 25 -9.11 4.69 -3.26
N ILE A 26 -9.38 3.41 -3.00
CA ILE A 26 -9.63 2.91 -1.63
C ILE A 26 -8.42 3.17 -0.74
N ILE A 27 -7.20 2.96 -1.23
CA ILE A 27 -5.97 3.28 -0.47
C ILE A 27 -5.95 4.77 -0.13
N ILE A 28 -6.11 5.66 -1.11
CA ILE A 28 -6.08 7.11 -0.88
C ILE A 28 -7.15 7.53 0.14
N ILE A 29 -8.39 7.07 -0.04
CA ILE A 29 -9.50 7.38 0.88
C ILE A 29 -9.22 6.85 2.29
N SER A 30 -8.57 5.68 2.41
CA SER A 30 -8.23 5.09 3.72
C SER A 30 -7.20 5.91 4.51
N LEU A 31 -6.47 6.83 3.86
CA LEU A 31 -5.52 7.71 4.53
C LEU A 31 -6.20 8.94 5.15
N LEU A 32 -7.36 9.36 4.64
CA LEU A 32 -8.05 10.58 5.10
C LEU A 32 -8.33 10.59 6.61
N PRO A 33 -8.82 9.50 7.24
CA PRO A 33 -9.04 9.49 8.69
C PRO A 33 -7.75 9.70 9.49
N ILE A 34 -6.61 9.18 9.01
CA ILE A 34 -5.32 9.36 9.66
C ILE A 34 -4.87 10.82 9.53
N GLY A 35 -5.06 11.43 8.35
CA GLY A 35 -4.80 12.86 8.14
C GLY A 35 -5.59 13.76 9.08
N PHE A 36 -6.90 13.49 9.29
CA PHE A 36 -7.70 14.24 10.26
C PHE A 36 -7.24 14.04 11.70
N ILE A 37 -6.76 12.85 12.06
CA ILE A 37 -6.17 12.59 13.38
C ILE A 37 -4.89 13.42 13.53
N PHE A 38 -4.03 13.46 12.52
CA PHE A 38 -2.79 14.25 12.55
C PHE A 38 -3.06 15.74 12.73
N ASP A 39 -4.01 16.28 11.96
CA ASP A 39 -4.47 17.68 12.10
C ASP A 39 -5.02 17.97 13.50
N TYR A 40 -5.89 17.09 14.03
CA TYR A 40 -6.45 17.24 15.37
C TYR A 40 -5.38 17.29 16.48
N PHE A 41 -4.28 16.53 16.32
CA PHE A 41 -3.17 16.52 17.26
C PHE A 41 -2.05 17.52 16.92
N ASN A 42 -2.23 18.37 15.90
CA ASN A 42 -1.23 19.32 15.39
C ASN A 42 0.10 18.66 14.98
N ILE A 43 0.04 17.45 14.44
CA ILE A 43 1.21 16.76 13.88
C ILE A 43 1.49 17.36 12.50
N THR A 44 2.67 17.94 12.35
CA THR A 44 3.08 18.66 11.13
C THR A 44 3.56 17.71 10.02
N GLU A 45 3.57 18.19 8.78
CA GLU A 45 4.12 17.43 7.64
C GLU A 45 5.59 17.06 7.83
N GLU A 46 6.38 17.94 8.47
CA GLU A 46 7.79 17.67 8.80
C GLU A 46 7.94 16.52 9.80
N GLU A 47 7.06 16.47 10.81
CA GLU A 47 7.03 15.36 11.77
C GLU A 47 6.57 14.04 11.13
N VAL A 48 5.61 14.10 10.21
CA VAL A 48 5.23 12.93 9.41
C VAL A 48 6.42 12.49 8.55
N GLY A 49 7.12 13.42 7.93
CA GLY A 49 8.27 13.13 7.08
C GLY A 49 7.91 12.39 5.79
N GLY A 50 8.89 11.73 5.19
CA GLY A 50 8.71 10.98 3.96
C GLY A 50 9.96 11.02 3.09
N ILE A 51 9.77 10.75 1.80
CA ILE A 51 10.87 10.81 0.85
C ILE A 51 11.36 12.26 0.70
N ASP A 52 12.65 12.47 0.90
CA ASP A 52 13.31 13.74 0.60
C ASP A 52 13.46 13.87 -0.92
N ALA A 53 12.46 14.48 -1.55
CA ALA A 53 12.38 14.58 -3.01
C ALA A 53 13.51 15.42 -3.62
N ASP A 54 14.02 16.41 -2.89
CA ASP A 54 15.09 17.30 -3.35
C ASP A 54 16.43 16.56 -3.50
N SER A 55 16.59 15.43 -2.80
CA SER A 55 17.76 14.55 -2.95
C SER A 55 17.79 13.76 -4.26
N TYR A 56 16.72 13.82 -5.08
CA TYR A 56 16.59 13.10 -6.35
C TYR A 56 16.37 14.05 -7.53
N SER A 57 16.89 13.66 -8.71
CA SER A 57 16.35 14.21 -9.96
C SER A 57 14.91 13.73 -10.19
N THR A 58 14.11 14.44 -10.97
CA THR A 58 12.72 14.02 -11.30
C THR A 58 12.66 12.59 -11.85
N ILE A 59 13.56 12.22 -12.77
CA ILE A 59 13.63 10.86 -13.32
C ILE A 59 14.07 9.87 -12.24
N GLY A 60 15.05 10.25 -11.41
CA GLY A 60 15.52 9.44 -10.30
C GLY A 60 14.40 9.13 -9.30
N LEU A 61 13.60 10.13 -8.94
CA LEU A 61 12.46 10.01 -8.04
C LEU A 61 11.37 9.09 -8.61
N ILE A 62 11.04 9.24 -9.89
CA ILE A 62 10.06 8.36 -10.55
C ILE A 62 10.58 6.92 -10.55
N LEU A 63 11.81 6.68 -10.99
CA LEU A 63 12.36 5.32 -11.05
C LEU A 63 12.47 4.69 -9.66
N SER A 64 12.93 5.43 -8.65
CA SER A 64 13.07 4.91 -7.29
C SER A 64 11.70 4.64 -6.65
N ALA A 65 10.81 5.64 -6.57
CA ALA A 65 9.58 5.57 -5.80
C ALA A 65 8.41 4.88 -6.53
N VAL A 66 8.37 4.92 -7.87
CA VAL A 66 7.26 4.39 -8.67
C VAL A 66 7.57 3.01 -9.26
N VAL A 67 8.86 2.68 -9.46
CA VAL A 67 9.25 1.41 -10.11
C VAL A 67 9.99 0.50 -9.14
N PHE A 68 11.17 0.89 -8.68
CA PHE A 68 12.05 0.00 -7.92
C PHE A 68 11.54 -0.30 -6.52
N ALA A 69 11.12 0.72 -5.77
CA ALA A 69 10.59 0.53 -4.42
C ALA A 69 9.33 -0.37 -4.42
N PRO A 70 8.29 -0.13 -5.25
CA PRO A 70 7.13 -1.00 -5.31
C PRO A 70 7.45 -2.46 -5.66
N LEU A 71 8.39 -2.71 -6.58
CA LEU A 71 8.85 -4.06 -6.94
C LEU A 71 9.49 -4.76 -5.73
N MET A 72 10.41 -4.07 -5.05
CA MET A 72 11.16 -4.64 -3.93
C MET A 72 10.29 -4.82 -2.70
N GLU A 73 9.49 -3.83 -2.35
CA GLU A 73 8.59 -3.92 -1.22
C GLU A 73 7.49 -4.96 -1.44
N THR A 74 6.93 -5.07 -2.64
CA THR A 74 5.96 -6.14 -2.94
C THR A 74 6.62 -7.53 -2.86
N LEU A 75 7.88 -7.67 -3.26
CA LEU A 75 8.59 -8.94 -3.14
C LEU A 75 8.87 -9.28 -1.66
N PHE A 76 9.53 -8.39 -0.93
CA PHE A 76 10.07 -8.68 0.39
C PHE A 76 9.07 -8.50 1.53
N LEU A 77 8.08 -7.62 1.38
CA LEU A 77 7.16 -7.22 2.46
C LEU A 77 5.73 -7.73 2.24
N GLN A 78 5.43 -8.24 1.04
CA GLN A 78 4.14 -8.86 0.72
C GLN A 78 4.33 -10.33 0.31
N THR A 79 5.02 -10.58 -0.80
CA THR A 79 5.12 -11.91 -1.42
C THR A 79 5.80 -12.92 -0.49
N LEU A 80 6.99 -12.61 0.01
CA LEU A 80 7.75 -13.53 0.87
C LEU A 80 7.04 -13.80 2.20
N PRO A 81 6.63 -12.79 3.01
CA PRO A 81 5.98 -13.03 4.28
C PRO A 81 4.66 -13.80 4.12
N ILE A 82 3.84 -13.42 3.12
CA ILE A 82 2.58 -14.11 2.86
C ILE A 82 2.82 -15.57 2.49
N LYS A 83 3.70 -15.86 1.52
CA LYS A 83 3.97 -17.25 1.11
C LYS A 83 4.58 -18.10 2.23
N LEU A 84 5.50 -17.55 3.01
CA LEU A 84 6.12 -18.26 4.14
C LEU A 84 5.06 -18.63 5.18
N LEU A 85 4.23 -17.68 5.61
CA LEU A 85 3.19 -17.95 6.58
C LEU A 85 2.07 -18.84 6.03
N GLN A 86 1.69 -18.69 4.77
CA GLN A 86 0.74 -19.61 4.11
C GLN A 86 1.24 -21.05 4.15
N GLY A 87 2.55 -21.27 3.92
CA GLY A 87 3.19 -22.58 4.03
C GLY A 87 3.19 -23.14 5.46
N LEU A 88 3.50 -22.30 6.46
CA LEU A 88 3.54 -22.70 7.88
C LEU A 88 2.15 -22.94 8.47
N LEU A 89 1.18 -22.10 8.10
CA LEU A 89 -0.16 -22.04 8.70
C LEU A 89 -1.26 -22.71 7.85
N LYS A 90 -0.88 -23.28 6.69
CA LYS A 90 -1.78 -23.97 5.76
C LYS A 90 -3.02 -23.13 5.39
N ASN A 91 -2.83 -21.84 5.17
CA ASN A 91 -3.88 -20.87 4.80
C ASN A 91 -5.04 -20.70 5.80
N LYS A 92 -5.00 -21.30 7.00
CA LYS A 92 -6.12 -21.25 7.96
C LYS A 92 -6.32 -19.88 8.60
N TYR A 93 -5.29 -19.04 8.62
CA TYR A 93 -5.25 -17.79 9.36
C TYR A 93 -4.96 -16.60 8.43
N GLU A 94 -5.78 -16.44 7.38
CA GLU A 94 -5.61 -15.37 6.39
C GLU A 94 -5.48 -13.97 7.02
N LEU A 95 -6.35 -13.65 7.99
CA LEU A 95 -6.30 -12.35 8.68
C LEU A 95 -4.95 -12.14 9.38
N LEU A 96 -4.42 -13.16 10.06
CA LEU A 96 -3.11 -13.08 10.73
C LEU A 96 -1.99 -12.86 9.71
N ILE A 97 -2.06 -13.55 8.56
CA ILE A 97 -1.09 -13.41 7.47
C ILE A 97 -1.10 -11.98 6.92
N ILE A 98 -2.30 -11.43 6.67
CA ILE A 98 -2.48 -10.04 6.23
C ILE A 98 -1.88 -9.08 7.26
N LEU A 99 -2.27 -9.21 8.53
CA LEU A 99 -1.79 -8.32 9.60
C LEU A 99 -0.27 -8.38 9.75
N PHE A 100 0.31 -9.58 9.74
CA PHE A 100 1.76 -9.74 9.85
C PHE A 100 2.51 -9.09 8.67
N SER A 101 2.09 -9.37 7.43
CA SER A 101 2.71 -8.77 6.24
C SER A 101 2.59 -7.25 6.23
N SER A 102 1.43 -6.74 6.63
CA SER A 102 1.16 -5.30 6.69
C SER A 102 1.95 -4.59 7.78
N LEU A 103 2.14 -5.24 8.93
CA LEU A 103 3.00 -4.75 9.99
C LEU A 103 4.45 -4.70 9.54
N LEU A 104 4.97 -5.75 8.89
CA LEU A 104 6.32 -5.69 8.32
C LEU A 104 6.47 -4.56 7.31
N PHE A 105 5.50 -4.40 6.40
CA PHE A 105 5.47 -3.30 5.43
C PHE A 105 5.53 -1.94 6.11
N SER A 106 4.65 -1.69 7.09
CA SER A 106 4.60 -0.44 7.85
C SER A 106 5.88 -0.22 8.66
N LEU A 107 6.39 -1.23 9.36
CA LEU A 107 7.59 -1.15 10.20
C LEU A 107 8.86 -0.78 9.39
N MET A 108 8.96 -1.21 8.13
CA MET A 108 10.08 -0.84 7.27
C MET A 108 10.15 0.66 6.96
N HIS A 109 9.07 1.40 7.18
CA HIS A 109 8.99 2.83 6.95
C HIS A 109 9.32 3.68 8.19
N PHE A 110 9.71 3.07 9.32
CA PHE A 110 10.20 3.81 10.50
C PHE A 110 11.42 4.69 10.22
N GLY A 111 12.17 4.39 9.16
CA GLY A 111 13.31 5.21 8.73
C GLY A 111 12.93 6.65 8.33
N TYR A 112 11.66 6.89 7.98
CA TYR A 112 11.14 8.24 7.76
C TYR A 112 10.67 8.86 9.08
N SER A 113 9.69 8.21 9.74
CA SER A 113 9.24 8.54 11.09
C SER A 113 8.28 7.46 11.59
N TYR A 114 7.95 7.51 12.88
CA TYR A 114 6.89 6.66 13.44
C TYR A 114 5.50 7.04 12.92
N TRP A 115 5.24 8.33 12.64
CA TRP A 115 3.99 8.80 12.04
C TRP A 115 3.83 8.32 10.59
N TYR A 116 4.90 8.36 9.81
CA TYR A 116 4.90 7.84 8.43
C TYR A 116 4.63 6.32 8.43
N SER A 117 5.29 5.59 9.33
CA SER A 117 5.05 4.17 9.49
C SER A 117 3.56 3.89 9.81
N LEU A 118 2.95 4.63 10.72
CA LEU A 118 1.51 4.50 11.01
C LEU A 118 0.64 4.82 9.78
N LEU A 119 0.96 5.89 9.05
CA LEU A 119 0.26 6.31 7.83
C LEU A 119 0.30 5.25 6.73
N THR A 120 1.39 4.48 6.62
CA THR A 120 1.53 3.42 5.60
C THR A 120 0.80 2.12 5.93
N LEU A 121 0.36 1.91 7.17
CA LEU A 121 -0.28 0.66 7.60
C LEU A 121 -1.55 0.28 6.82
N PRO A 122 -2.52 1.19 6.57
CA PRO A 122 -3.69 0.87 5.75
C PRO A 122 -3.31 0.42 4.33
N THR A 123 -2.29 1.04 3.74
CA THR A 123 -1.75 0.66 2.43
C THR A 123 -1.23 -0.77 2.47
N GLY A 124 -0.43 -1.12 3.49
CA GLY A 124 0.08 -2.48 3.69
C GLY A 124 -1.05 -3.53 3.76
N ILE A 125 -2.13 -3.24 4.49
CA ILE A 125 -3.30 -4.12 4.63
C ILE A 125 -3.99 -4.36 3.28
N ILE A 126 -4.23 -3.29 2.53
CA ILE A 126 -4.93 -3.38 1.24
C ILE A 126 -4.05 -4.12 0.21
N LEU A 127 -2.73 -3.88 0.19
CA LEU A 127 -1.79 -4.58 -0.69
C LEU A 127 -1.68 -6.07 -0.34
N ALA A 128 -1.62 -6.42 0.94
CA ALA A 128 -1.61 -7.82 1.39
C ALA A 128 -2.92 -8.54 1.02
N LYS A 129 -4.07 -7.91 1.24
CA LYS A 129 -5.37 -8.47 0.86
C LYS A 129 -5.49 -8.64 -0.66
N THR A 130 -5.01 -7.67 -1.42
CA THR A 130 -4.95 -7.74 -2.89
C THR A 130 -4.12 -8.93 -3.34
N TYR A 131 -2.94 -9.12 -2.75
CA TYR A 131 -2.05 -10.21 -3.10
C TYR A 131 -2.75 -11.57 -2.93
N ILE A 132 -3.37 -11.81 -1.76
CA ILE A 132 -4.10 -13.06 -1.48
C ILE A 132 -5.29 -13.23 -2.41
N LEU A 133 -6.09 -12.19 -2.62
CA LEU A 133 -7.25 -12.26 -3.52
C LEU A 133 -6.84 -12.67 -4.94
N PHE A 134 -5.72 -12.17 -5.45
CA PHE A 134 -5.26 -12.55 -6.79
C PHE A 134 -4.67 -13.96 -6.85
N GLN A 135 -4.21 -14.52 -5.71
CA GLN A 135 -3.89 -15.96 -5.63
C GLN A 135 -5.17 -16.79 -5.79
N GLU A 136 -6.26 -16.40 -5.11
CA GLU A 136 -7.57 -17.06 -5.21
C GLU A 136 -8.15 -16.98 -6.63
N ARG A 137 -7.97 -15.84 -7.30
CA ARG A 137 -8.36 -15.63 -8.71
C ARG A 137 -7.50 -16.42 -9.70
N LYS A 138 -6.39 -17.03 -9.25
CA LYS A 138 -5.38 -17.66 -10.12
C LYS A 138 -4.78 -16.69 -11.14
N GLU A 139 -4.69 -15.42 -10.76
CA GLU A 139 -4.08 -14.34 -11.54
C GLU A 139 -2.74 -13.94 -10.88
N SER A 140 -1.99 -13.03 -11.49
CA SER A 140 -0.68 -12.66 -10.94
C SER A 140 -0.80 -11.74 -9.72
N SER A 141 -0.67 -12.31 -8.52
CA SER A 141 -0.65 -11.55 -7.26
C SER A 141 0.47 -10.52 -7.21
N PHE A 142 1.69 -10.92 -7.57
CA PHE A 142 2.87 -10.05 -7.50
C PHE A 142 2.71 -8.83 -8.41
N TRP A 143 2.38 -9.03 -9.69
CA TRP A 143 2.28 -7.93 -10.65
C TRP A 143 1.08 -7.03 -10.36
N THR A 144 -0.05 -7.58 -9.91
CA THR A 144 -1.22 -6.77 -9.55
C THR A 144 -0.93 -5.88 -8.33
N THR A 145 -0.39 -6.47 -7.25
CA THR A 145 -0.04 -5.71 -6.04
C THR A 145 1.02 -4.65 -6.34
N THR A 146 2.04 -4.98 -7.13
CA THR A 146 3.07 -4.02 -7.56
C THR A 146 2.46 -2.90 -8.38
N ALA A 147 1.54 -3.18 -9.31
CA ALA A 147 0.91 -2.16 -10.15
C ALA A 147 0.07 -1.17 -9.34
N ILE A 148 -0.71 -1.66 -8.36
CA ILE A 148 -1.48 -0.79 -7.45
C ILE A 148 -0.54 0.06 -6.60
N HIS A 149 0.52 -0.55 -6.06
CA HIS A 149 1.50 0.16 -5.25
C HIS A 149 2.23 1.24 -6.07
N SER A 150 2.65 0.90 -7.28
CA SER A 150 3.28 1.84 -8.23
C SER A 150 2.33 2.98 -8.57
N LEU A 151 1.07 2.71 -8.89
CA LEU A 151 0.10 3.75 -9.21
C LEU A 151 -0.18 4.67 -8.02
N ARG A 152 -0.29 4.12 -6.80
CA ARG A 152 -0.41 4.93 -5.57
C ARG A 152 0.81 5.84 -5.39
N ASN A 153 2.01 5.32 -5.56
CA ASN A 153 3.23 6.12 -5.41
C ASN A 153 3.37 7.15 -6.52
N LEU A 154 2.95 6.84 -7.75
CA LEU A 154 2.90 7.82 -8.83
C LEU A 154 1.98 8.99 -8.47
N VAL A 155 0.81 8.74 -7.88
CA VAL A 155 -0.08 9.81 -7.42
C VAL A 155 0.65 10.70 -6.40
N ALA A 156 1.34 10.12 -5.41
CA ALA A 156 2.11 10.89 -4.43
C ALA A 156 3.25 11.71 -5.08
N VAL A 157 4.02 11.10 -5.99
CA VAL A 157 5.10 11.80 -6.71
C VAL A 157 4.55 12.94 -7.57
N VAL A 158 3.39 12.77 -8.20
CA VAL A 158 2.74 13.85 -8.97
C VAL A 158 2.39 15.03 -8.07
N PHE A 159 1.86 14.80 -6.87
CA PHE A 159 1.59 15.90 -5.92
C PHE A 159 2.88 16.64 -5.52
N ILE A 160 3.93 15.90 -5.16
CA ILE A 160 5.24 16.48 -4.81
C ILE A 160 5.78 17.37 -5.96
N LEU A 161 5.70 16.87 -7.20
CA LEU A 161 6.20 17.63 -8.37
C LEU A 161 5.34 18.85 -8.69
N LEU A 162 4.04 18.84 -8.36
CA LEU A 162 3.15 19.99 -8.55
C LEU A 162 3.39 21.07 -7.51
N GLU A 163 3.74 20.71 -6.28
CA GLU A 163 4.07 21.65 -5.21
C GLU A 163 5.43 22.35 -5.43
N ALA A 164 6.32 21.74 -6.20
CA ALA A 164 7.63 22.29 -6.54
C ALA A 164 7.63 23.28 -7.72
N LEU A 165 6.47 23.53 -8.37
CA LEU A 165 6.31 24.47 -9.50
C LEU A 165 5.84 25.85 -9.04
#